data_AF-A0A951ZKC8-F1
#
_entry.id   AF-A0A951ZKC8-F1
#
_cell.length_a   1.000
_cell.length_b   1.000
_cell.length_c   1.000
_cell.angle_alpha   90.00
_cell.angle_beta   90.00
_cell.angle_gamma   90.00
#
_symmetry.space_group_name_H-M   'P 1'
#
loop_
_entity.id
_entity.type
_entity.pdbx_description
1 polymer ?
#
loop_
_entity_poly.entity_id
_entity_poly.type
_entity_poly.pdbx_seq_one_letter_code
_entity_poly.pdbx_strand_id
1 'polypeptide(L)' 'MQVVTAREAINTIKNGNRVFIHGAAMTPAPLVNALVERKQELHDIEIIHLHTEGQAPYASLTTDN' A
#
# COMPACT_ATOMS: atom_id res chain seq x y z
N MET A 1 10.33 -9.23 -18.17
CA MET A 1 10.00 -9.36 -16.74
C MET A 1 11.02 -8.53 -15.97
N GLN A 2 10.57 -7.62 -15.10
CA GLN A 2 11.47 -6.81 -14.27
C GLN A 2 11.36 -7.29 -12.82
N VAL A 3 12.49 -7.56 -12.17
CA VAL A 3 12.56 -7.93 -10.76
C VAL A 3 13.19 -6.76 -10.04
N VAL A 4 12.44 -6.18 -9.10
CA VAL A 4 12.81 -4.96 -8.38
C VAL A 4 12.43 -5.10 -6.91
N THR A 5 12.92 -4.18 -6.08
CA THR A 5 12.56 -4.11 -4.67
C THR A 5 11.11 -3.64 -4.49
N ALA A 6 10.52 -3.88 -3.31
CA ALA A 6 9.18 -3.39 -2.98
C ALA A 6 9.06 -1.86 -3.08
N ARG A 7 10.08 -1.13 -2.59
CA ARG A 7 10.14 0.33 -2.66
C ARG A 7 10.10 0.83 -4.10
N GLU A 8 10.89 0.22 -4.99
CA GLU A 8 10.92 0.57 -6.40
C GLU A 8 9.59 0.25 -7.11
N ALA A 9 8.97 -0.90 -6.81
CA ALA A 9 7.69 -1.29 -7.42
C ALA A 9 6.58 -0.28 -7.08
N ILE A 10 6.53 0.19 -5.84
CA ILE A 10 5.53 1.13 -5.35
C ILE A 10 5.69 2.54 -5.96
N ASN A 11 6.86 2.90 -6.51
CA ASN A 11 7.07 4.20 -7.18
C ASN A 11 6.17 4.42 -8.40
N THR A 12 5.53 3.37 -8.91
CA THR A 12 4.54 3.46 -9.99
C THR A 12 3.22 4.10 -9.54
N ILE A 13 2.93 4.10 -8.24
CA ILE A 13 1.71 4.68 -7.65
C ILE A 13 1.87 6.21 -7.53
N LYS A 14 0.83 6.93 -7.96
CA LYS A 14 0.73 8.39 -8.02
C LYS A 14 -0.54 8.86 -7.32
N ASN A 15 -0.60 10.15 -6.97
CA ASN A 15 -1.77 10.79 -6.37
C ASN A 15 -3.04 10.56 -7.19
N GLY A 16 -4.18 10.38 -6.52
CA GLY A 16 -5.47 10.11 -7.17
C GLY A 16 -5.64 8.66 -7.63
N ASN A 17 -4.64 7.78 -7.46
CA ASN A 17 -4.76 6.39 -7.87
C ASN A 17 -5.68 5.60 -6.94
N ARG A 18 -6.45 4.69 -7.55
CA ARG A 18 -7.15 3.62 -6.86
C ARG A 18 -6.34 2.33 -6.95
N VAL A 19 -5.96 1.77 -5.80
CA VAL A 19 -5.06 0.61 -5.68
C VAL A 19 -5.84 -0.57 -5.12
N PHE A 20 -5.90 -1.66 -5.88
CA PHE A 20 -6.45 -2.93 -5.40
C PHE A 20 -5.36 -3.79 -4.76
N ILE A 21 -5.60 -4.23 -3.53
CA ILE A 21 -4.71 -5.11 -2.77
C ILE A 21 -5.27 -6.53 -2.83
N HIS A 22 -4.44 -7.49 -3.24
CA HIS A 22 -4.80 -8.92 -3.17
C HIS A 22 -5.13 -9.31 -1.73
N GLY A 23 -6.18 -10.11 -1.56
CA GLY A 23 -6.69 -10.48 -0.25
C GLY A 23 -6.28 -11.87 0.25
N ALA A 24 -6.82 -12.22 1.42
CA ALA A 24 -6.60 -13.50 2.10
C ALA A 24 -5.10 -13.84 2.22
N ALA A 25 -4.73 -15.10 2.01
CA ALA A 25 -3.34 -15.57 2.14
C ALA A 25 -2.34 -14.93 1.15
N MET A 26 -2.81 -14.18 0.15
CA MET A 26 -1.96 -13.48 -0.82
C MET A 26 -1.86 -11.98 -0.56
N THR A 27 -2.25 -11.52 0.62
CA THR A 27 -2.04 -10.13 1.04
C THR A 27 -0.55 -9.77 0.92
N PRO A 28 -0.16 -8.84 0.03
CA PRO A 28 1.24 -8.58 -0.28
C PRO A 28 1.87 -7.64 0.76
N ALA A 29 2.01 -8.12 2.00
CA ALA A 29 2.48 -7.32 3.13
C ALA A 29 3.75 -6.48 2.86
N PRO A 30 4.79 -6.98 2.14
CA PRO A 30 5.97 -6.15 1.82
C PRO A 30 5.64 -4.93 0.95
N LEU A 31 4.71 -5.05 0.00
CA LEU A 31 4.28 -3.94 -0.86
C LEU A 31 3.37 -2.98 -0.12
N VAL A 32 2.49 -3.50 0.75
CA VAL A 32 1.61 -2.69 1.60
C VAL A 32 2.43 -1.79 2.53
N ASN A 33 3.43 -2.35 3.19
CA ASN A 33 4.30 -1.59 4.10
C ASN A 33 5.07 -0.50 3.33
N ALA A 34 5.65 -0.84 2.18
CA ALA A 34 6.37 0.12 1.34
C ALA A 34 5.45 1.25 0.81
N LEU A 35 4.17 0.97 0.56
CA LEU A 35 3.18 1.99 0.20
C LEU A 35 2.92 2.95 1.36
N VAL A 36 2.72 2.44 2.57
CA VAL A 36 2.43 3.27 3.75
C VAL A 36 3.63 4.12 4.17
N GLU A 37 4.86 3.66 3.96
CA GLU A 37 6.07 4.47 4.17
C GLU A 37 6.05 5.77 3.35
N ARG A 38 5.36 5.80 2.21
CA ARG A 38 5.21 6.97 1.34
C ARG A 38 3.98 7.83 1.65
N LYS A 39 3.30 7.61 2.79
CA LYS A 39 2.06 8.33 3.15
C LYS A 39 2.18 9.86 3.17
N GLN A 40 3.39 10.39 3.40
CA GLN A 40 3.65 11.84 3.40
C GLN A 40 3.82 12.42 1.99
N GLU A 41 4.16 11.60 1.00
CA GLU A 41 4.35 12.01 -0.39
C GLU A 41 3.08 11.88 -1.22
N LEU A 42 2.25 10.89 -0.89
CA LEU A 42 1.06 10.52 -1.65
C LEU A 42 -0.20 11.12 -1.04
N HIS A 43 -1.09 11.62 -1.90
CA HIS A 43 -2.37 12.19 -1.51
C HIS A 43 -3.49 11.62 -2.39
N ASP A 44 -4.68 11.53 -1.82
CA ASP A 44 -5.88 11.06 -2.50
C ASP A 44 -5.71 9.64 -3.11
N ILE A 45 -5.13 8.72 -2.33
CA ILE A 45 -5.03 7.31 -2.73
C ILE A 45 -6.20 6.55 -2.14
N GLU A 46 -6.96 5.86 -2.99
CA GLU A 46 -8.01 4.95 -2.55
C GLU A 46 -7.47 3.52 -2.53
N ILE A 47 -7.44 2.90 -1.35
CA ILE A 47 -7.08 1.49 -1.20
C ILE A 47 -8.36 0.66 -1.13
N ILE A 48 -8.47 -0.35 -2.00
CA ILE A 48 -9.59 -1.28 -2.02
C ILE A 48 -9.12 -2.73 -1.93
N HIS A 49 -9.87 -3.52 -1.18
CA HIS A 49 -9.73 -4.97 -1.09
C HIS A 49 -11.04 -5.56 -0.55
N LEU A 50 -11.21 -6.88 -0.68
CA LEU A 50 -12.26 -7.61 0.04
C LEU A 50 -11.76 -7.90 1.47
N HIS A 51 -11.34 -9.13 1.73
CA HIS A 51 -10.71 -9.54 2.97
C HIS A 51 -9.18 -9.40 2.86
N THR A 52 -8.55 -8.64 3.76
CA THR A 52 -7.10 -8.56 3.93
C THR A 52 -6.68 -9.39 5.14
N GLU A 53 -5.55 -10.09 5.06
CA GLU A 53 -5.01 -10.88 6.18
C GLU A 53 -3.79 -10.19 6.79
N GLY A 54 -3.64 -10.24 8.11
CA GLY A 54 -2.52 -9.61 8.82
C GLY A 54 -2.69 -8.11 9.06
N GLN A 55 -1.57 -7.39 9.18
CA GLN A 55 -1.59 -5.96 9.51
C GLN A 55 -2.04 -5.11 8.30
N ALA A 56 -2.96 -4.18 8.56
CA ALA A 56 -3.43 -3.19 7.60
C ALA A 56 -2.96 -1.78 8.01
N PRO A 57 -1.66 -1.45 7.86
CA PRO A 57 -1.11 -0.19 8.37
C PRO A 57 -1.72 1.07 7.72
N TYR A 58 -2.28 0.94 6.51
CA TYR A 58 -3.03 2.01 5.84
C TYR A 58 -4.33 2.40 6.54
N ALA A 59 -4.85 1.54 7.42
CA ALA A 59 -6.03 1.82 8.24
C ALA A 59 -5.68 2.18 9.69
N SER A 60 -4.39 2.32 10.01
CA SER A 60 -3.97 2.69 11.36
C SER A 60 -4.24 4.18 11.62
N LEU A 61 -4.79 4.49 12.80
CA LEU A 61 -4.86 5.86 13.30
C LEU A 61 -3.45 6.29 13.71
N THR A 62 -2.65 6.77 12.77
CA THR A 62 -1.42 7.49 13.13
C THR A 62 -1.77 8.94 13.37
N THR A 63 -1.73 9.35 14.65
CA THR A 63 -1.75 10.76 15.04
C THR A 63 -0.44 11.40 14.56
N ASP A 64 -0.44 11.95 13.35
CA ASP A 64 0.65 12.77 12.87
C ASP A 64 0.48 14.16 13.52
N ASN A 65 1.36 14.50 14.49
CA ASN A 65 1.45 15.81 15.13
C ASN A 65 2.44 16.70 14.37
#